data_AF-A0A661ZBL3-F1
#
_entry.id   AF-A0A661ZBL3-F1
#
_cell.length_a   1.000
_cell.length_b   1.000
_cell.length_c   1.000
_cell.angle_alpha   90.00
_cell.angle_beta   90.00
_cell.angle_gamma   90.00
#
_symmetry.space_group_name_H-M   'P 1'
#
loop_
_entity.id
_entity.type
_entity.pdbx_description
1 polymer ?
#
loop_
_entity_poly.entity_id
_entity_poly.type
_entity_poly.pdbx_seq_one_letter_code
_entity_poly.pdbx_strand_id
1 'polypeptide(L)'
;MLILDKKKDIAILYGMGANQKTIKRIFLVEGIMISISGAVLGLLLGALLCYLQLEFGLIKLGSEANAFIVPFYPVKMVFNDFIAIFITVFFIGFVAAWYPVRQISKKYLETVLAEFSRVQ
;
A
#
# COMPACT_ATOMS: atom_id res chain seq x y z
N MET A 1 12.86 0.95 0.65
CA MET A 1 13.39 2.26 1.06
C MET A 1 12.61 2.75 2.27
N LEU A 2 13.28 3.00 3.37
CA LEU A 2 12.67 3.55 4.58
C LEU A 2 12.87 5.06 4.60
N ILE A 3 11.93 5.80 5.19
CA ILE A 3 12.02 7.26 5.33
C ILE A 3 13.26 7.71 6.12
N LEU A 4 13.81 6.80 6.93
CA LEU A 4 15.10 6.90 7.61
C LEU A 4 16.26 7.12 6.63
N ASP A 5 16.25 6.43 5.50
CA ASP A 5 17.31 6.49 4.49
C ASP A 5 17.31 7.84 3.75
N LYS A 6 16.13 8.47 3.62
CA LYS A 6 15.95 9.77 2.94
C LYS A 6 16.26 10.99 3.83
N LYS A 7 16.78 10.81 5.05
CA LYS A 7 17.14 11.94 5.95
C LYS A 7 18.11 12.93 5.31
N LYS A 8 19.13 12.45 4.60
CA LYS A 8 20.12 13.31 3.92
C LYS A 8 19.47 14.15 2.82
N ASP A 9 18.59 13.56 2.03
CA ASP A 9 17.89 14.27 0.94
C ASP A 9 16.98 15.37 1.49
N ILE A 10 16.31 15.11 2.61
CA ILE A 10 15.50 16.10 3.34
C ILE A 10 16.36 17.29 3.79
N ALA A 11 17.56 17.03 4.33
CA ALA A 11 18.48 18.07 4.78
C ALA A 11 19.00 18.92 3.60
N ILE A 12 19.30 18.31 2.46
CA ILE A 12 19.70 19.01 1.23
C ILE A 12 18.56 19.89 0.73
N LEU A 13 17.34 19.35 0.63
CA LEU A 13 16.14 20.11 0.23
C LEU A 13 15.88 21.30 1.17
N TYR A 14 16.05 21.10 2.48
CA TYR A 14 15.90 22.16 3.46
C TYR A 14 16.98 23.25 3.30
N GLY A 15 18.23 22.87 3.07
CA GLY A 15 19.33 23.79 2.75
C GLY A 15 19.11 24.59 1.45
N MET A 16 18.37 24.01 0.49
CA MET A 16 17.93 24.70 -0.73
C MET A 16 16.69 25.60 -0.53
N GLY A 17 16.19 25.74 0.70
CA GLY A 17 15.04 26.58 1.03
C GLY A 17 13.68 25.88 0.96
N ALA A 18 13.63 24.55 0.85
CA ALA A 18 12.36 23.82 0.85
C ALA A 18 11.70 23.88 2.24
N ASN A 19 10.46 24.38 2.26
CA ASN A 19 9.68 24.48 3.49
C ASN A 19 9.16 23.10 3.94
N GLN A 20 8.91 22.91 5.24
CA GLN A 20 8.42 21.64 5.81
C GLN A 20 7.12 21.14 5.14
N LYS A 21 6.28 22.06 4.66
CA LYS A 21 5.06 21.73 3.90
C LYS A 21 5.36 21.03 2.57
N THR A 22 6.42 21.46 1.87
CA THR A 22 6.82 20.88 0.59
C THR A 22 7.33 19.45 0.78
N ILE A 23 8.15 19.24 1.81
CA ILE A 23 8.68 17.91 2.14
C ILE A 23 7.54 16.96 2.49
N LYS A 24 6.58 17.39 3.33
CA LYS A 24 5.36 16.61 3.63
C LYS A 24 4.56 16.26 2.36
N ARG A 25 4.44 17.19 1.42
CA ARG A 25 3.71 16.97 0.16
C ARG A 25 4.38 15.91 -0.71
N ILE A 26 5.71 15.93 -0.81
CA ILE A 26 6.48 14.94 -1.59
C ILE A 26 6.23 13.54 -1.03
N PHE A 27 6.39 13.34 0.28
CA PHE A 27 6.14 12.04 0.91
C PHE A 27 4.69 11.57 0.79
N LEU A 28 3.73 12.50 0.87
CA LEU A 28 2.31 12.18 0.71
C LEU A 28 2.00 11.74 -0.72
N VAL A 29 2.57 12.42 -1.73
CA VAL A 29 2.43 12.01 -3.14
C VAL A 29 3.09 10.66 -3.38
N GLU A 30 4.31 10.44 -2.86
CA GLU A 30 5.03 9.18 -3.01
C GLU A 30 4.25 8.01 -2.37
N GLY A 31 3.71 8.21 -1.17
CA GLY A 31 2.86 7.22 -0.50
C GLY A 31 1.54 6.93 -1.24
N ILE A 32 0.90 7.95 -1.81
CA ILE A 32 -0.31 7.77 -2.64
C ILE A 32 0.04 6.97 -3.91
N MET A 33 1.13 7.31 -4.60
CA MET A 33 1.54 6.58 -5.82
C MET A 33 1.81 5.10 -5.52
N ILE A 34 2.48 4.78 -4.41
CA ILE A 34 2.71 3.40 -3.98
C ILE A 34 1.37 2.71 -3.67
N SER A 35 0.46 3.37 -2.96
CA SER A 35 -0.85 2.80 -2.59
C SER A 35 -1.70 2.48 -3.81
N ILE A 36 -1.76 3.39 -4.78
CA ILE A 36 -2.48 3.20 -6.05
C ILE A 36 -1.86 2.04 -6.83
N SER A 37 -0.53 2.02 -6.96
CA SER A 37 0.18 0.96 -7.69
C SER A 37 -0.09 -0.41 -7.06
N GLY A 38 -0.05 -0.49 -5.73
CA GLY A 38 -0.36 -1.71 -4.98
C GLY A 38 -1.82 -2.15 -5.13
N ALA A 39 -2.77 -1.21 -5.10
CA ALA A 39 -4.19 -1.52 -5.28
C ALA A 39 -4.48 -2.07 -6.69
N VAL A 40 -3.89 -1.48 -7.74
CA VAL A 40 -4.03 -1.94 -9.13
C VAL A 40 -3.43 -3.33 -9.30
N LEU A 41 -2.20 -3.54 -8.82
CA LEU A 41 -1.54 -4.85 -8.91
C LEU A 41 -2.26 -5.92 -8.10
N GLY A 42 -2.75 -5.58 -6.90
CA GLY A 42 -3.51 -6.48 -6.04
C GLY A 42 -4.85 -6.90 -6.68
N LEU A 43 -5.57 -5.96 -7.29
CA LEU A 43 -6.80 -6.27 -8.04
C LEU A 43 -6.53 -7.16 -9.25
N LEU A 44 -5.50 -6.86 -10.04
CA LEU A 44 -5.13 -7.67 -11.19
C LEU A 44 -4.77 -9.09 -10.79
N LEU A 45 -3.92 -9.25 -9.76
CA LEU A 45 -3.56 -10.57 -9.24
C LEU A 45 -4.76 -11.30 -8.64
N GLY A 46 -5.61 -10.63 -7.87
CA GLY A 46 -6.82 -11.22 -7.30
C GLY A 46 -7.81 -11.69 -8.36
N ALA A 47 -8.02 -10.88 -9.41
CA ALA A 47 -8.85 -11.24 -10.56
C ALA A 47 -8.27 -12.42 -11.33
N LEU A 48 -6.95 -12.40 -11.60
CA LEU A 48 -6.25 -13.49 -12.28
C LEU A 48 -6.31 -14.80 -11.50
N LEU A 49 -6.16 -14.74 -10.17
CA LEU A 49 -6.34 -15.89 -9.29
C LEU A 49 -7.77 -16.42 -9.32
N CYS A 50 -8.78 -15.55 -9.26
CA CYS A 50 -10.19 -15.98 -9.37
C CYS A 50 -10.48 -16.61 -10.75
N TYR A 51 -9.91 -16.06 -11.81
CA TYR A 51 -10.04 -16.59 -13.16
C TYR A 51 -9.38 -17.98 -13.30
N LEU A 52 -8.14 -18.13 -12.82
CA LEU A 52 -7.45 -19.42 -12.79
C LEU A 52 -8.18 -20.44 -11.91
N GLN A 53 -8.78 -20.00 -10.80
CA GLN A 53 -9.59 -20.85 -9.93
C GLN A 53 -10.82 -21.41 -10.66
N LEU A 54 -11.48 -20.59 -11.49
CA LEU A 54 -12.64 -21.00 -12.29
C LEU A 54 -12.27 -21.95 -13.43
N GLU A 55 -11.14 -21.70 -14.10
CA GLU A 55 -10.73 -22.48 -15.27
C GLU A 55 -10.02 -23.80 -14.90
N PHE A 56 -9.20 -23.80 -13.83
CA PHE A 56 -8.44 -24.98 -13.41
C PHE A 56 -9.02 -25.72 -12.19
N GLY A 57 -9.91 -25.10 -11.41
CA GLY A 57 -10.46 -25.72 -10.20
C GLY A 57 -9.40 -26.20 -9.21
N LEU A 58 -8.41 -25.35 -8.96
CA LEU A 58 -7.23 -25.66 -8.12
C LEU A 58 -7.60 -26.09 -6.70
N ILE A 59 -8.77 -25.68 -6.18
CA ILE A 59 -9.32 -26.14 -4.89
C ILE A 59 -10.60 -26.94 -5.16
N LYS A 60 -10.45 -28.26 -5.28
CA LYS A 60 -11.56 -29.22 -5.34
C LYS A 60 -12.06 -29.51 -3.93
N LEU A 61 -13.36 -29.40 -3.69
CA LEU A 61 -13.97 -29.97 -2.50
C LEU A 61 -14.04 -31.49 -2.70
N GLY A 62 -13.10 -32.21 -2.09
CA GLY A 62 -13.12 -33.66 -2.08
C GLY A 62 -12.28 -34.28 -3.21
N SER A 63 -11.29 -35.06 -2.79
CA SER A 63 -10.51 -36.00 -3.59
C SER A 63 -11.30 -37.27 -3.97
N GLU A 64 -12.63 -37.22 -4.01
CA GLU A 64 -13.47 -38.41 -4.17
C GLU A 64 -14.56 -38.14 -5.21
N ALA A 65 -14.44 -38.85 -6.33
CA ALA A 65 -15.16 -38.62 -7.57
C ALA A 65 -16.70 -38.81 -7.52
N ASN A 66 -17.33 -39.04 -6.36
CA ASN A 66 -18.73 -39.51 -6.29
C ASN A 66 -19.59 -39.08 -5.08
N ALA A 67 -19.23 -38.04 -4.29
CA ALA A 67 -20.03 -37.68 -3.10
C ALA A 67 -20.69 -36.28 -3.11
N PHE A 68 -20.38 -35.40 -4.06
CA PHE A 68 -20.96 -34.05 -4.09
C PHE A 68 -21.37 -33.63 -5.51
N ILE A 69 -22.61 -33.15 -5.64
CA ILE A 69 -23.24 -32.65 -6.87
C ILE A 69 -22.56 -31.36 -7.39
N VAL A 70 -21.59 -30.80 -6.65
CA VAL A 70 -20.88 -29.56 -6.98
C VAL A 70 -19.36 -29.78 -6.88
N PRO A 71 -18.66 -30.13 -7.98
CA PRO A 71 -17.25 -30.53 -7.96
C PRO A 71 -16.23 -29.37 -7.80
N PHE A 72 -16.70 -28.12 -7.72
CA PHE A 72 -15.86 -26.92 -7.63
C PHE A 72 -16.40 -25.97 -6.56
N TYR A 73 -15.54 -25.29 -5.80
CA TYR A 73 -15.97 -24.19 -4.93
C TYR A 73 -16.62 -23.13 -5.82
N PRO A 74 -17.95 -22.86 -5.70
CA PRO A 74 -18.63 -21.95 -6.59
C PRO A 74 -18.19 -20.52 -6.28
N VAL A 75 -17.11 -20.08 -6.93
CA VAL A 75 -16.67 -18.69 -6.89
C VAL A 75 -17.63 -17.89 -7.76
N LYS A 76 -18.63 -17.28 -7.11
CA LYS A 76 -19.46 -16.27 -7.77
C LYS A 76 -18.65 -14.98 -7.76
N MET A 77 -18.18 -14.54 -8.94
CA MET A 77 -17.59 -13.22 -9.09
C MET A 77 -18.71 -12.18 -8.93
N VAL A 78 -18.93 -11.71 -7.71
CA VAL A 78 -19.87 -10.64 -7.42
C VAL A 78 -19.13 -9.31 -7.55
N PHE A 79 -19.60 -8.44 -8.45
CA PHE A 79 -18.99 -7.13 -8.68
C PHE A 79 -18.89 -6.28 -7.41
N ASN A 80 -19.84 -6.46 -6.49
CA ASN A 80 -19.85 -5.80 -5.18
C ASN A 80 -18.63 -6.14 -4.32
N ASP A 81 -18.10 -7.37 -4.39
CA ASP A 81 -16.93 -7.78 -3.61
C ASP A 81 -15.65 -7.14 -4.15
N PHE A 82 -15.55 -6.97 -5.47
CA PHE A 82 -14.45 -6.22 -6.09
C PHE A 82 -14.43 -4.75 -5.64
N ILE A 83 -15.60 -4.11 -5.60
CA ILE A 83 -15.73 -2.74 -5.09
C ILE A 83 -15.36 -2.69 -3.60
N ALA A 84 -15.88 -3.63 -2.80
CA ALA A 84 -15.59 -3.67 -1.37
C ALA A 84 -14.09 -3.81 -1.11
N ILE A 85 -13.41 -4.76 -1.77
CA ILE A 85 -11.96 -4.98 -1.67
C ILE A 85 -11.18 -3.74 -2.11
N PHE A 86 -11.58 -3.11 -3.23
CA PHE A 86 -10.94 -1.88 -3.69
C PHE A 86 -11.04 -0.79 -2.62
N ILE A 87 -12.22 -0.59 -2.02
CA ILE A 87 -12.43 0.40 -0.97
C ILE A 87 -11.57 0.07 0.25
N THR A 88 -11.54 -1.18 0.76
CA THR A 88 -10.74 -1.53 1.95
C THR A 88 -9.26 -1.34 1.70
N VAL A 89 -8.73 -1.82 0.58
CA VAL A 89 -7.31 -1.69 0.24
C VAL A 89 -6.93 -0.23 0.04
N PHE A 90 -7.78 0.55 -0.63
CA PHE A 90 -7.57 1.99 -0.79
C PHE A 90 -7.58 2.71 0.55
N PHE A 91 -8.53 2.39 1.45
CA PHE A 91 -8.60 3.00 2.77
C PHE A 91 -7.37 2.68 3.62
N ILE A 92 -6.96 1.42 3.64
CA ILE A 92 -5.76 0.97 4.38
C ILE A 92 -4.51 1.63 3.81
N GLY A 93 -4.36 1.65 2.48
CA GLY A 93 -3.24 2.33 1.80
C GLY A 93 -3.20 3.83 2.09
N PHE A 94 -4.36 4.48 2.06
CA PHE A 94 -4.48 5.89 2.39
C PHE A 94 -4.08 6.18 3.84
N VAL A 95 -4.57 5.39 4.81
CA VAL A 95 -4.19 5.50 6.22
C VAL A 95 -2.70 5.22 6.42
N ALA A 96 -2.17 4.19 5.76
CA ALA A 96 -0.75 3.81 5.81
C ALA A 96 0.18 4.87 5.19
N ALA A 97 -0.27 5.62 4.19
CA ALA A 97 0.46 6.76 3.64
C ALA A 97 0.32 8.02 4.51
N TRP A 98 -0.87 8.26 5.06
CA TRP A 98 -1.16 9.45 5.88
C TRP A 98 -0.47 9.42 7.25
N TYR A 99 -0.42 8.24 7.88
CA TYR A 99 0.15 8.04 9.20
C TYR A 99 1.64 8.45 9.31
N PRO A 100 2.56 7.97 8.45
CA PRO A 100 3.96 8.35 8.51
C PRO A 100 4.18 9.83 8.20
N VAL A 101 3.43 10.42 7.24
CA VAL A 101 3.55 11.86 6.92
C VAL A 101 3.23 12.73 8.14
N ARG A 102 2.22 12.34 8.92
CA ARG A 102 1.80 13.12 10.09
C ARG A 102 2.67 12.88 11.32
N GLN A 103 3.07 11.64 11.57
CA GLN A 103 3.80 11.26 12.79
C GLN A 103 5.32 11.45 12.67
N ILE A 104 5.90 11.10 11.53
CA ILE A 104 7.36 11.11 11.33
C ILE A 104 7.84 12.53 11.08
N SER A 105 7.10 13.33 10.31
CA SER A 105 7.54 14.69 9.95
C SER A 105 7.77 15.59 11.17
N LYS A 106 6.96 15.50 12.23
CA LYS A 106 7.16 16.33 13.44
C LYS A 106 8.43 15.92 14.21
N LYS A 107 8.54 14.63 14.55
CA LYS A 107 9.64 14.11 15.39
C LYS A 107 10.99 14.11 14.65
N TYR A 108 10.99 13.83 13.34
CA TYR A 108 12.23 13.81 12.55
C TYR A 108 12.80 15.19 12.28
N LEU A 109 11.95 16.18 11.98
CA LEU A 109 12.44 17.54 11.73
C LEU A 109 13.06 18.13 13.00
N GLU A 110 12.48 17.90 14.18
CA GLU A 110 13.09 18.30 15.45
C GLU A 110 14.42 17.59 15.71
N THR A 111 14.51 16.28 15.41
CA THR A 111 15.76 15.52 15.63
C THR A 111 16.87 15.95 14.67
N VAL A 112 16.56 16.13 13.38
CA VAL A 112 17.54 16.56 12.37
C VAL A 112 18.04 17.98 12.63
N LEU A 113 17.15 18.89 13.05
CA LEU A 113 17.56 20.25 13.43
C LEU A 113 18.42 20.26 14.69
N ALA A 114 18.12 19.41 15.68
CA ALA A 114 18.94 19.25 16.89
C ALA A 114 20.31 18.60 16.61
N GLU A 115 20.41 17.75 15.59
CA GLU A 115 21.68 17.15 15.14
C GLU A 115 22.56 18.19 14.43
N PHE A 116 21.97 19.03 13.57
CA PHE A 116 22.68 20.13 12.89
C PHE A 116 23.16 21.21 13.87
N SER A 117 22.39 21.56 14.90
CA SER A 117 22.80 22.55 15.91
C SER A 117 23.89 22.06 16.87
N ARG A 118 24.24 20.76 16.86
CA ARG A 118 25.35 20.21 17.65
C ARG A 118 26.65 20.10 16.87
N VAL A 119 26.58 20.20 15.54
CA VAL A 119 27.75 20.09 14.64
C VAL A 119 28.35 21.47 14.33
N GLN A 120 27.63 22.55 14.66
CA GLN A 120 28.08 23.94 14.57
C GLN A 120 28.38 24.49 15.97
#